data_AF-T0YLH3-F1
#
_entry.id   AF-T0YLH3-F1
#
_cell.length_a   1.000
_cell.length_b   1.000
_cell.length_c   1.000
_cell.angle_alpha   90.00
_cell.angle_beta   90.00
_cell.angle_gamma   90.00
#
_symmetry.space_group_name_H-M   'P 1'
#
loop_
_entity.id
_entity.type
_entity.pdbx_description
1 polymer ?
#
loop_
_entity_poly.entity_id
_entity_poly.type
_entity_poly.pdbx_seq_one_letter_code
_entity_poly.pdbx_strand_id
1 'polypeptide(L)'
;MNHALRLISDGTLDEGDVDALAVRVGVSARHLSRLFMQHLGTRPIAVAQTRRLHFAKQLISDTDLPMSQVALISGFQSIRRFNDMIHKVYQRSPTELRRLAEADKPHLGSEEYAFQLAYRPPYDWDSLMAFLSARAT
;
A
#
# COMPACT_ATOMS: atom_id res chain seq x y z
N MET A 1 8.28 18.98 -4.66
CA MET A 1 8.01 17.84 -3.75
C MET A 1 7.02 16.84 -4.35
N ASN A 2 5.82 17.26 -4.79
CA ASN A 2 4.77 16.35 -5.28
C ASN A 2 5.19 15.42 -6.42
N HIS A 3 6.11 15.84 -7.29
CA HIS A 3 6.66 14.98 -8.35
C HIS A 3 7.51 13.83 -7.80
N ALA A 4 8.45 14.12 -6.88
CA ALA A 4 9.28 13.10 -6.23
C ALA A 4 8.44 12.09 -5.44
N LEU A 5 7.39 12.56 -4.74
CA LEU A 5 6.46 11.68 -4.04
C LEU A 5 5.70 10.77 -5.01
N ARG A 6 5.22 11.29 -6.15
CA ARG A 6 4.59 10.47 -7.19
C ARG A 6 5.54 9.38 -7.71
N LEU A 7 6.79 9.72 -8.00
CA LEU A 7 7.78 8.73 -8.44
C LEU A 7 8.03 7.63 -7.40
N ILE A 8 8.04 7.97 -6.11
CA ILE A 8 8.10 6.97 -5.04
C ILE A 8 6.80 6.14 -5.00
N SER A 9 5.64 6.77 -5.18
CA SER A 9 4.33 6.12 -5.29
C SER A 9 4.19 5.19 -6.49
N ASP A 10 5.00 5.39 -7.53
CA ASP A 10 5.07 4.54 -8.72
C ASP A 10 6.12 3.41 -8.58
N GLY A 11 6.79 3.33 -7.43
CA GLY A 11 7.75 2.26 -7.14
C GLY A 11 9.17 2.49 -7.66
N THR A 12 9.54 3.72 -8.00
CA THR A 12 10.89 4.04 -8.54
C THR A 12 12.04 3.61 -7.61
N LEU A 13 11.82 3.56 -6.30
CA LEU A 13 12.83 3.11 -5.33
C LEU A 13 12.78 1.61 -5.04
N ASP A 14 11.82 0.87 -5.61
CA ASP A 14 11.63 -0.56 -5.36
C ASP A 14 12.78 -1.39 -5.94
N GLU A 15 13.31 -0.95 -7.08
CA GLU A 15 14.49 -1.50 -7.76
C GLU A 15 15.67 -0.52 -7.83
N GLY A 16 15.45 0.76 -7.52
CA GLY A 16 16.44 1.83 -7.69
C GLY A 16 17.01 2.41 -6.39
N ASP A 17 17.96 3.33 -6.53
CA ASP A 17 18.56 4.10 -5.44
C ASP A 17 18.09 5.55 -5.41
N VAL A 18 18.28 6.24 -4.29
CA VAL A 18 17.96 7.65 -4.07
C VAL A 18 18.65 8.55 -5.11
N ASP A 19 19.83 8.17 -5.59
CA ASP A 19 20.53 8.88 -6.66
C ASP A 19 19.76 8.84 -7.98
N ALA A 20 19.21 7.67 -8.36
CA ALA A 20 18.40 7.53 -9.57
C ALA A 20 17.11 8.35 -9.47
N LEU A 21 16.48 8.39 -8.29
CA LEU A 21 15.33 9.24 -8.03
C LEU A 21 15.69 10.73 -8.16
N ALA A 22 16.85 11.14 -7.64
CA ALA A 22 17.31 12.53 -7.69
C ALA A 22 17.57 13.00 -9.12
N VAL A 23 18.21 12.15 -9.94
CA VAL A 23 18.42 12.40 -11.38
C VAL A 23 17.08 12.61 -12.09
N ARG A 24 16.07 11.77 -11.86
CA ARG A 24 14.74 11.90 -12.48
C ARG A 24 13.99 13.16 -12.07
N VAL A 25 14.27 13.69 -10.88
CA VAL A 25 13.68 14.93 -10.36
C VAL A 25 14.50 16.17 -10.78
N GLY A 26 15.70 15.98 -11.34
CA GLY A 26 16.58 17.07 -11.80
C GLY A 26 17.36 17.76 -10.66
N VAL A 27 17.62 17.05 -9.56
CA VAL A 27 18.31 17.59 -8.38
C VAL A 27 19.40 16.64 -7.89
N SER A 28 20.32 17.13 -7.05
CA SER A 28 21.28 16.24 -6.38
C SER A 28 20.60 15.45 -5.25
N ALA A 29 21.07 14.23 -4.97
CA ALA A 29 20.52 13.39 -3.90
C ALA A 29 20.62 14.04 -2.51
N ARG A 30 21.66 14.83 -2.26
CA ARG A 30 21.80 15.63 -1.04
C ARG A 30 20.72 16.71 -0.95
N HIS A 31 20.45 17.42 -2.04
CA HIS A 31 19.37 18.42 -2.07
C HIS A 31 18.00 17.76 -1.90
N LEU A 32 17.76 16.63 -2.58
CA LEU A 32 16.53 15.85 -2.44
C LEU A 32 16.31 15.41 -0.99
N SER A 33 17.32 14.81 -0.37
CA SER A 33 17.25 14.37 1.02
C SER A 33 16.99 15.53 1.98
N ARG A 34 17.61 16.69 1.76
CA ARG A 34 17.33 17.91 2.53
C ARG A 34 15.89 18.38 2.37
N LEU A 35 15.36 18.40 1.15
CA LEU A 35 13.96 18.76 0.90
C LEU A 35 12.99 17.80 1.60
N PHE A 36 13.27 16.50 1.55
CA PHE A 36 12.47 15.49 2.24
C PHE A 36 12.49 15.70 3.76
N MET A 37 13.66 15.94 4.35
CA MET A 37 13.75 16.28 5.77
C MET A 37 13.02 17.59 6.11
N GLN A 38 13.14 18.63 5.28
CA GLN A 38 12.51 19.93 5.52
C GLN A 38 10.98 19.90 5.43
N HIS A 39 10.41 19.14 4.50
CA HIS A 39 8.97 19.14 4.24
C HIS A 39 8.21 17.97 4.89
N LEU A 40 8.86 16.82 5.10
CA LEU A 40 8.23 15.59 5.58
C LEU A 40 8.87 15.06 6.87
N GLY A 41 9.97 15.68 7.35
CA GLY A 41 10.68 15.22 8.54
C GLY A 41 11.37 13.86 8.40
N THR A 42 11.41 13.29 7.19
CA THR A 42 11.90 11.93 6.94
C THR A 42 12.72 11.87 5.65
N ARG A 43 13.43 10.76 5.45
CA ARG A 43 14.28 10.53 4.27
C ARG A 43 13.48 9.87 3.14
N PRO A 44 13.86 10.05 1.86
CA PRO A 44 13.16 9.43 0.73
C PRO A 44 13.01 7.91 0.86
N ILE A 45 14.07 7.24 1.30
CA ILE A 45 14.07 5.78 1.47
C ILE A 45 13.07 5.30 2.53
N ALA A 46 12.90 6.08 3.60
CA ALA A 46 11.94 5.76 4.65
C ALA A 46 10.49 5.92 4.14
N VAL A 47 10.23 6.94 3.31
CA VAL A 47 8.92 7.10 2.65
C VAL A 47 8.60 5.91 1.75
N ALA A 48 9.56 5.49 0.91
CA ALA A 48 9.40 4.32 0.07
C ALA A 48 9.14 3.05 0.90
N GLN A 49 9.90 2.86 1.97
CA GLN A 49 9.73 1.73 2.88
C GLN A 49 8.35 1.70 3.54
N THR A 50 7.87 2.83 4.04
CA THR A 50 6.51 2.95 4.60
C THR A 50 5.47 2.60 3.55
N ARG A 51 5.59 3.12 2.32
CA ARG A 51 4.69 2.75 1.21
C ARG A 51 4.67 1.23 0.96
N ARG A 52 5.84 0.58 0.86
CA ARG A 52 5.92 -0.87 0.64
C ARG A 52 5.22 -1.65 1.74
N LEU A 53 5.40 -1.23 2.99
CA LEU A 53 4.75 -1.88 4.13
C LEU A 53 3.24 -1.76 4.09
N HIS A 54 2.72 -0.57 3.77
CA HIS A 54 1.28 -0.38 3.61
C HIS A 54 0.72 -1.23 2.48
N PHE A 55 1.40 -1.24 1.33
CA PHE A 55 0.95 -2.04 0.20
C PHE A 55 1.03 -3.54 0.48
N ALA A 56 2.09 -4.00 1.16
CA ALA A 56 2.19 -5.40 1.56
C ALA A 56 1.10 -5.79 2.56
N LYS A 57 0.80 -4.93 3.56
CA LYS A 57 -0.31 -5.15 4.49
C LYS A 57 -1.63 -5.30 3.74
N GLN A 58 -1.88 -4.44 2.75
CA GLN A 58 -3.07 -4.52 1.93
C GLN A 58 -3.14 -5.86 1.19
N LEU A 59 -2.07 -6.28 0.51
CA LEU A 59 -2.02 -7.59 -0.16
C LEU A 59 -2.21 -8.78 0.79
N ILE A 60 -1.68 -8.69 2.02
CA ILE A 60 -1.87 -9.73 3.05
C ILE A 60 -3.34 -9.90 3.41
N SER A 61 -4.08 -8.78 3.50
CA SER A 61 -5.49 -8.73 3.90
C SER A 61 -6.44 -9.07 2.75
N ASP A 62 -6.13 -8.61 1.55
CA ASP A 62 -7.06 -8.63 0.43
C ASP A 62 -6.86 -9.86 -0.48
N THR A 63 -5.78 -10.63 -0.31
CA THR A 63 -5.42 -11.73 -1.21
C THR A 63 -4.91 -12.98 -0.49
N ASP A 64 -5.07 -14.14 -1.15
CA ASP A 64 -4.54 -15.43 -0.72
C ASP A 64 -3.13 -15.73 -1.26
N LEU A 65 -2.43 -14.73 -1.80
CA LEU A 65 -1.12 -14.92 -2.41
C LEU A 65 -0.11 -15.50 -1.41
N PRO A 66 0.83 -16.36 -1.84
CA PRO A 66 1.95 -16.78 -1.00
C PRO A 66 2.76 -15.57 -0.49
N MET A 67 3.26 -15.62 0.75
CA MET A 67 4.01 -14.50 1.34
C MET A 67 5.26 -14.11 0.53
N SER A 68 5.85 -15.06 -0.20
CA SER A 68 6.93 -14.80 -1.16
C SER A 68 6.50 -13.89 -2.31
N GLN A 69 5.31 -14.10 -2.86
CA GLN A 69 4.74 -13.26 -3.92
C GLN A 69 4.32 -11.89 -3.37
N VAL A 70 3.71 -11.86 -2.18
CA VAL A 70 3.39 -10.61 -1.49
C VAL A 70 4.64 -9.75 -1.31
N ALA A 71 5.75 -10.33 -0.83
CA ALA A 71 7.00 -9.63 -0.66
C ALA A 71 7.53 -9.05 -1.99
N LEU A 72 7.51 -9.85 -3.06
CA LEU A 72 7.96 -9.43 -4.38
C LEU A 72 7.11 -8.28 -4.94
N ILE A 73 5.79 -8.45 -4.97
CA ILE A 73 4.84 -7.47 -5.53
C ILE A 73 4.88 -6.16 -4.74
N SER A 74 5.08 -6.23 -3.41
CA SER A 74 5.23 -5.06 -2.57
C SER A 74 6.60 -4.38 -2.64
N GLY A 75 7.50 -4.84 -3.51
CA GLY A 75 8.80 -4.20 -3.77
C GLY A 75 9.91 -4.58 -2.78
N PHE A 76 9.77 -5.68 -2.04
CA PHE A 76 10.85 -6.22 -1.22
C PHE A 76 11.72 -7.17 -2.04
N GLN A 77 13.03 -6.88 -2.07
CA GLN A 77 14.04 -7.72 -2.73
C GLN A 77 14.37 -9.01 -1.97
N SER A 78 13.80 -9.20 -0.77
CA SER A 78 14.06 -10.37 0.06
C SER A 78 12.88 -10.64 0.99
N ILE A 79 12.41 -11.88 0.99
CA ILE A 79 11.36 -12.35 1.92
C ILE A 79 11.79 -12.22 3.38
N ARG A 80 13.09 -12.37 3.68
CA ARG A 80 13.61 -12.21 5.04
C ARG A 80 13.47 -10.77 5.51
N ARG A 81 13.94 -9.81 4.70
CA ARG A 81 13.81 -8.37 5.01
C ARG A 81 12.35 -7.93 5.11
N PHE A 82 11.48 -8.49 4.27
CA PHE A 82 10.05 -8.30 4.34
C PHE A 82 9.49 -8.76 5.71
N ASN A 83 9.76 -10.00 6.10
CA ASN A 83 9.30 -10.55 7.37
C ASN A 83 9.81 -9.72 8.57
N ASP A 84 11.11 -9.39 8.57
CA ASP A 84 11.74 -8.57 9.61
C ASP A 84 11.06 -7.20 9.74
N MET A 85 10.75 -6.57 8.61
CA MET A 85 10.16 -5.22 8.59
C MET A 85 8.69 -5.22 9.00
N ILE A 86 7.91 -6.21 8.52
CA ILE A 86 6.52 -6.39 8.94
C ILE A 86 6.46 -6.62 10.45
N HIS A 87 7.29 -7.51 10.98
CA HIS A 87 7.34 -7.76 12.41
C HIS A 87 7.76 -6.51 13.20
N LYS A 88 8.77 -5.77 12.72
CA LYS A 88 9.23 -4.54 13.37
C LYS A 88 8.15 -3.47 13.46
N VAL A 89 7.33 -3.33 12.41
CA VAL A 89 6.35 -2.23 12.29
C VAL A 89 5.00 -2.61 12.89
N TYR A 90 4.53 -3.83 12.65
CA TYR A 90 3.20 -4.28 13.06
C TYR A 90 3.22 -5.19 14.30
N GLN A 91 4.41 -5.53 14.83
CA GLN A 91 4.59 -6.39 16.01
C GLN A 91 3.91 -7.75 15.87
N ARG A 92 3.77 -8.23 14.63
CA ARG A 92 3.09 -9.47 14.23
C ARG A 92 3.75 -10.03 13.00
N SER A 93 3.69 -11.35 12.82
CA SER A 93 4.13 -11.99 11.59
C SER A 93 3.14 -11.75 10.43
N PRO A 94 3.58 -11.82 9.16
CA PRO A 94 2.69 -11.70 8.00
C PRO A 94 1.51 -12.69 8.03
N THR A 95 1.75 -13.91 8.49
CA THR A 95 0.72 -14.95 8.59
C THR A 95 -0.33 -14.62 9.65
N GLU A 96 0.10 -14.07 10.81
CA GLU A 96 -0.85 -13.61 11.83
C GLU A 96 -1.66 -12.41 11.35
N LEU A 97 -1.04 -11.49 10.60
CA LEU A 97 -1.77 -10.38 9.97
C LEU A 97 -2.85 -10.87 9.02
N ARG A 98 -2.58 -11.90 8.20
CA ARG A 98 -3.61 -12.53 7.35
C ARG A 98 -4.73 -13.11 8.18
N ARG A 99 -4.41 -13.94 9.18
CA ARG A 99 -5.41 -14.58 10.03
C ARG A 99 -6.34 -13.57 10.71
N LEU A 100 -5.80 -12.45 11.17
CA LEU A 100 -6.60 -11.37 11.76
C LEU A 100 -7.49 -10.69 10.71
N ALA A 101 -6.97 -10.45 9.50
CA ALA A 101 -7.77 -9.89 8.42
C ALA A 101 -8.91 -10.84 8.00
N GLU A 102 -8.68 -12.14 7.92
CA GLU A 102 -9.72 -13.14 7.65
C GLU A 102 -10.77 -13.19 8.77
N ALA A 103 -10.37 -13.06 10.02
CA ALA A 103 -11.31 -13.03 11.15
C ALA A 103 -12.20 -11.77 11.13
N ASP A 104 -11.68 -10.65 10.65
CA ASP A 104 -12.42 -9.39 10.50
C ASP A 104 -13.30 -9.36 9.25
N LYS A 105 -13.13 -10.30 8.31
CA LYS A 105 -13.99 -10.35 7.11
C LYS A 105 -15.42 -10.73 7.50
N PRO A 106 -16.44 -9.96 7.06
CA PRO A 106 -17.82 -10.34 7.28
C PRO A 106 -18.07 -11.71 6.64
N HIS A 107 -18.54 -12.66 7.44
CA HIS A 107 -18.94 -13.98 6.97
C HIS A 107 -20.31 -13.84 6.30
N LEU A 108 -20.30 -13.28 5.09
CA LEU A 108 -21.47 -13.18 4.25
C LEU A 108 -21.90 -14.58 3.82
N GLY A 109 -23.21 -14.81 3.74
CA GLY A 109 -23.74 -16.05 3.18
C GLY A 109 -23.26 -16.25 1.74
N SER A 110 -23.35 -17.47 1.21
CA SER A 110 -22.93 -17.80 -0.16
C SER A 110 -23.63 -16.97 -1.27
N GLU A 111 -24.68 -16.23 -0.94
CA GLU A 111 -25.45 -15.36 -1.84
C GLU A 111 -25.26 -13.86 -1.55
N GLU A 112 -24.42 -13.49 -0.58
CA GLU A 112 -24.20 -12.11 -0.18
C GLU A 112 -22.78 -11.65 -0.56
N TYR A 113 -22.68 -10.52 -1.26
CA TYR A 113 -21.41 -9.90 -1.63
C TYR A 113 -21.24 -8.56 -0.90
N ALA A 114 -20.12 -8.36 -0.20
CA ALA A 114 -19.75 -7.06 0.36
C ALA A 114 -18.66 -6.39 -0.48
N PHE A 115 -18.90 -5.13 -0.82
CA PHE A 115 -17.95 -4.27 -1.52
C PHE A 115 -17.65 -3.04 -0.66
N GLN A 116 -16.36 -2.77 -0.46
CA GLN A 116 -15.94 -1.52 0.17
C GLN A 116 -15.69 -0.48 -0.91
N LEU A 117 -16.55 0.54 -0.98
CA LEU A 117 -16.47 1.59 -1.99
C LEU A 117 -16.02 2.89 -1.34
N ALA A 118 -14.89 3.42 -1.81
CA ALA A 118 -14.49 4.77 -1.46
C ALA A 118 -15.47 5.77 -2.10
N TYR A 119 -16.09 6.61 -1.27
CA TYR A 119 -17.08 7.59 -1.71
C TYR A 119 -16.66 9.02 -1.29
N ARG A 120 -16.99 10.01 -2.13
CA ARG A 120 -16.75 11.45 -1.90
C ARG A 120 -18.08 12.23 -1.85
N PRO A 121 -18.40 12.94 -0.75
CA PRO A 121 -19.66 13.67 -0.63
C PRO A 121 -19.83 14.89 -1.56
N PRO A 122 -21.09 15.23 -1.94
CA PRO A 122 -22.35 14.51 -1.69
C PRO A 122 -22.68 13.45 -2.78
N TYR A 123 -23.05 12.23 -2.37
CA TYR A 123 -23.59 11.15 -3.21
C TYR A 123 -25.09 11.18 -3.14
N ASP A 124 -25.70 10.92 -4.27
CA ASP A 124 -27.08 10.47 -4.35
C ASP A 124 -27.14 8.95 -4.15
N TRP A 125 -27.24 8.51 -2.90
CA TRP A 125 -27.36 7.10 -2.54
C TRP A 125 -28.67 6.48 -3.05
N ASP A 126 -29.76 7.25 -3.09
CA ASP A 126 -31.08 6.78 -3.49
C ASP A 126 -31.07 6.36 -4.97
N SER A 127 -30.49 7.19 -5.84
CA SER A 127 -30.33 6.87 -7.26
C SER A 127 -29.45 5.63 -7.49
N LEU A 128 -28.36 5.47 -6.73
CA LEU A 128 -27.49 4.29 -6.85
C LEU A 128 -28.22 3.01 -6.42
N MET A 129 -28.91 3.05 -5.27
CA MET A 129 -29.65 1.89 -4.78
C MET A 129 -30.79 1.50 -5.72
N ALA A 130 -31.50 2.47 -6.29
CA ALA A 130 -32.52 2.21 -7.32
C ALA A 130 -31.93 1.58 -8.60
N PHE A 131 -30.74 2.01 -9.02
CA PHE A 131 -30.05 1.44 -10.17
C PHE A 131 -29.61 -0.02 -9.94
N LEU A 132 -29.06 -0.29 -8.75
CA LEU A 132 -28.55 -1.62 -8.36
C LEU A 132 -29.68 -2.60 -8.08
N SER A 133 -30.75 -2.18 -7.39
CA SER A 133 -31.88 -3.06 -7.06
C SER A 133 -32.62 -3.57 -8.30
N ALA A 134 -32.73 -2.74 -9.34
CA ALA A 134 -33.32 -3.16 -10.62
C ALA A 134 -32.51 -4.23 -11.38
N ARG A 135 -31.27 -4.53 -10.94
CA ARG A 135 -30.32 -5.42 -11.63
C ARG A 135 -29.73 -6.51 -10.72
N ALA A 136 -30.11 -6.53 -9.45
CA ALA A 136 -29.81 -7.64 -8.55
C ALA A 136 -30.84 -8.76 -8.83
N THR A 137 -30.45 -9.74 -9.64
CA THR A 137 -31.16 -11.01 -9.85
C THR A 137 -30.95 -11.97 -8.71
#